data_AF-A0A2E4YBX5-F1
#
_entry.id   AF-A0A2E4YBX5-F1
#
_cell.length_a   1.000
_cell.length_b   1.000
_cell.length_c   1.000
_cell.angle_alpha   90.00
_cell.angle_beta   90.00
_cell.angle_gamma   90.00
#
_symmetry.space_group_name_H-M   'P 1'
#
loop_
_entity.id
_entity.type
_entity.pdbx_description
1 polymer ?
#
loop_
_entity_poly.entity_id
_entity_poly.type
_entity_poly.pdbx_seq_one_letter_code
_entity_poly.pdbx_strand_id
1 'polypeptide(L)' 'MRLQEVLGGIYVMITEEESDLFLKYFSENQYVHESQLSEREQIVAERLSHKGVLVPSLRGYRTV' A
#
# COMPACT_ATOMS: atom_id res chain seq x y z
N MET A 1 10.88 -8.72 6.34
CA MET A 1 9.46 -8.76 6.77
C MET A 1 9.28 -7.70 7.86
N ARG A 2 8.18 -6.93 7.87
CA ARG A 2 7.91 -5.84 8.80
C ARG A 2 6.44 -5.84 9.26
N LEU A 3 6.19 -5.34 10.47
CA LEU A 3 4.84 -5.06 10.96
C LEU A 3 4.41 -3.68 10.49
N GLN A 4 3.24 -3.60 9.87
CA GLN A 4 2.59 -2.36 9.50
C GLN A 4 1.32 -2.20 10.32
N GLU A 5 1.18 -1.08 11.00
CA GLU A 5 -0.07 -0.72 11.67
C GLU A 5 -1.09 -0.22 10.64
N VAL A 6 -2.32 -0.70 10.77
CA VAL A 6 -3.51 -0.30 10.01
C VAL A 6 -4.68 -0.13 10.98
N LEU A 7 -5.65 0.72 10.63
CA LEU A 7 -6.92 0.84 11.37
C LEU A 7 -6.79 1.13 12.89
N GLY A 8 -5.73 1.83 13.32
CA GLY A 8 -5.58 2.29 14.71
C GLY A 8 -5.46 1.16 15.74
N GLY A 9 -4.61 0.16 15.46
CA GLY A 9 -4.29 -0.92 16.40
C GLY A 9 -4.29 -2.32 15.82
N ILE A 10 -4.57 -2.48 14.51
CA ILE A 10 -4.42 -3.76 13.80
C ILE A 10 -3.04 -3.78 13.15
N TYR A 11 -2.32 -4.88 13.30
CA TYR A 11 -0.99 -5.02 12.71
C TYR A 11 -1.00 -6.14 11.66
N VAL A 12 -0.45 -5.83 10.48
CA VAL A 12 -0.35 -6.78 9.38
C VAL A 12 1.11 -6.97 9.01
N MET A 13 1.47 -8.22 8.75
CA MET A 13 2.80 -8.56 8.27
C MET A 13 2.93 -8.26 6.78
N ILE A 14 3.87 -7.38 6.47
CA ILE A 14 4.24 -7.03 5.10
C ILE A 14 5.70 -7.43 4.82
N THR A 15 5.98 -7.67 3.55
CA THR A 15 7.33 -7.95 3.04
C THR A 15 8.15 -6.65 2.97
N GLU A 16 9.44 -6.76 2.69
CA GLU A 16 10.28 -5.57 2.53
C GLU A 16 9.91 -4.78 1.27
N GLU A 17 9.67 -5.46 0.15
CA GLU A 17 9.19 -4.84 -1.10
C GLU A 17 7.89 -4.04 -0.90
N GLU A 18 6.94 -4.61 -0.17
CA GLU A 18 5.68 -3.94 0.18
C GLU A 18 5.90 -2.72 1.09
N SER A 19 6.80 -2.83 2.08
CA SER A 19 7.16 -1.71 2.95
C SER A 19 7.81 -0.58 2.18
N ASP A 20 8.68 -0.89 1.23
CA ASP A 20 9.39 0.10 0.43
C ASP A 20 8.41 0.85 -0.48
N LEU A 21 7.45 0.15 -1.10
CA LEU A 21 6.39 0.80 -1.86
C LEU A 21 5.54 1.72 -0.97
N PHE A 22 5.12 1.22 0.20
CA PHE A 22 4.32 1.99 1.14
C PHE A 22 5.03 3.27 1.56
N LEU A 23 6.31 3.18 1.94
CA LEU A 23 7.10 4.34 2.34
C LEU A 23 7.32 5.31 1.19
N LYS A 24 7.53 4.82 -0.04
CA LYS A 24 7.79 5.63 -1.22
C LYS A 24 6.59 6.48 -1.64
N TYR A 25 5.37 5.94 -1.54
CA TYR A 25 4.19 6.58 -2.12
C TYR A 25 3.11 6.97 -1.11
N PHE A 26 2.98 6.23 -0.02
CA PHE A 26 1.80 6.25 0.87
C PHE A 26 2.09 6.74 2.29
N SER A 27 3.37 7.00 2.63
CA SER A 27 3.76 7.53 3.95
C SER A 27 3.24 8.96 4.18
N GLU A 28 3.30 9.80 3.14
CA GLU A 28 2.87 11.20 3.19
C GLU A 28 1.62 11.48 2.34
N ASN A 29 1.37 10.67 1.29
CA ASN A 29 0.20 10.84 0.44
C ASN A 29 -0.91 9.85 0.79
N GLN A 30 -2.12 10.36 0.97
CA GLN A 30 -3.30 9.54 1.19
C GLN A 30 -3.81 8.83 -0.07
N TYR A 31 -3.37 9.27 -1.26
CA TYR A 31 -3.83 8.73 -2.54
C TYR A 31 -2.72 8.73 -3.57
N VAL A 32 -2.66 7.66 -4.35
CA VAL A 32 -1.70 7.46 -5.44
C VAL A 32 -2.44 6.94 -6.65
N HIS A 33 -2.29 7.62 -7.79
CA HIS A 33 -2.91 7.22 -9.05
C HIS A 33 -2.14 6.04 -9.67
N GLU A 34 -2.85 5.13 -10.34
CA GLU A 34 -2.26 3.93 -10.94
C GLU A 34 -1.15 4.24 -11.97
N SER A 35 -1.25 5.37 -12.65
CA SER A 35 -0.25 5.85 -13.62
C SER A 35 1.07 6.30 -12.98
N GLN A 36 1.11 6.50 -11.66
CA GLN A 36 2.32 6.82 -10.90
C GLN A 36 3.07 5.56 -10.46
N LEU A 37 2.44 4.40 -10.60
CA LEU A 37 2.98 3.09 -10.26
C LEU A 37 3.38 2.38 -11.56
N SER A 38 4.57 1.78 -11.57
CA SER A 38 4.92 0.80 -12.60
C SER A 38 4.04 -0.45 -12.49
N GLU A 39 3.96 -1.27 -13.54
CA GLU A 39 3.19 -2.53 -13.53
C GLU A 39 3.55 -3.43 -12.34
N ARG A 40 4.85 -3.52 -12.02
CA ARG A 40 5.31 -4.29 -10.85
C ARG A 40 4.81 -3.69 -9.53
N GLU A 41 4.86 -2.38 -9.40
CA GLU A 41 4.38 -1.67 -8.20
C GLU A 41 2.86 -1.76 -8.04
N GLN A 42 2.10 -1.83 -9.15
CA GLN A 42 0.67 -2.08 -9.12
C GLN A 42 0.36 -3.47 -8.53
N ILE A 43 1.13 -4.51 -8.90
CA ILE A 43 0.98 -5.86 -8.31
C ILE A 43 1.30 -5.84 -6.81
N VAL A 44 2.28 -5.06 -6.37
CA VAL A 44 2.61 -4.89 -4.95
C VAL A 44 1.47 -4.14 -4.22
N ALA A 45 0.92 -3.08 -4.82
CA ALA A 45 -0.20 -2.33 -4.26
C ALA A 45 -1.47 -3.18 -4.13
N GLU A 46 -1.74 -4.05 -5.11
CA GLU A 46 -2.82 -5.03 -5.06
C GLU A 46 -2.63 -6.04 -3.92
N ARG A 47 -1.39 -6.54 -3.72
CA ARG A 47 -1.09 -7.41 -2.56
C ARG A 47 -1.32 -6.70 -1.22
N LEU A 48 -0.92 -5.43 -1.12
CA LEU A 48 -1.18 -4.60 0.06
C LEU A 48 -2.68 -4.35 0.29
N SER A 49 -3.47 -4.25 -0.78
CA SER A 49 -4.91 -4.06 -0.68
C SER A 49 -5.62 -5.30 -0.13
N HIS A 50 -5.22 -6.49 -0.59
CA HIS A 50 -5.71 -7.76 -0.02
C HIS A 50 -5.35 -7.95 1.45
N LYS A 51 -4.28 -7.30 1.91
CA LYS A 51 -3.85 -7.27 3.31
C LYS A 51 -4.58 -6.22 4.14
N GLY A 52 -5.42 -5.40 3.53
CA GLY A 52 -6.12 -4.30 4.21
C GLY A 52 -5.19 -3.14 4.61
N VAL A 53 -4.06 -2.98 3.93
CA VAL A 53 -3.14 -1.84 4.13
C VAL A 53 -3.50 -0.69 3.20
N LEU A 54 -3.96 -1.01 1.99
CA LEU A 54 -4.45 -0.04 1.01
C LEU A 54 -5.92 -0.33 0.66
N VAL A 55 -6.64 0.69 0.24
CA VAL A 55 -7.98 0.55 -0.35
C VAL A 55 -7.90 0.90 -1.83
N PRO A 56 -8.35 0.01 -2.74
CA PRO A 56 -8.44 0.35 -4.15
C PRO A 56 -9.51 1.43 -4.37
N SER A 57 -9.24 2.32 -5.31
CA SER A 57 -10.12 3.41 -5.75
C SER A 57 -10.28 3.35 -7.26
N LEU A 58 -11.12 4.22 -7.83
CA LEU A 58 -11.51 4.17 -9.25
C LEU A 58 -10.32 4.22 -10.23
N ARG A 59 -9.17 4.79 -9.83
CA ARG A 59 -7.94 4.90 -10.65
C ARG A 59 -6.65 4.86 -9.83
N GLY A 60 -6.64 4.10 -8.73
CA GLY A 60 -5.46 4.07 -7.87
C GLY A 60 -5.73 3.45 -6.51
N TYR A 61 -4.90 3.83 -5.55
CA TYR A 61 -4.91 3.27 -4.19
C TYR A 61 -4.89 4.40 -3.17
N ARG A 62 -5.56 4.19 -2.05
CA ARG A 62 -5.50 5.07 -0.88
C ARG A 62 -5.05 4.31 0.36
N THR A 63 -4.47 5.01 1.32
CA THR A 63 -4.24 4.45 2.65
C THR A 63 -5.56 4.26 3.39
N VAL A 64 -5.58 3.30 4.31
CA VAL A 64 -6.71 3.00 5.19
C VAL A 64 -6.73 3.97 6.38
#